data_AF-A0A2G9SBM2-F1
#
_entry.id   AF-A0A2G9SBM2-F1
#
_cell.length_a   1.000
_cell.length_b   1.000
_cell.length_c   1.000
_cell.angle_alpha   90.00
_cell.angle_beta   90.00
_cell.angle_gamma   90.00
#
_symmetry.space_group_name_H-M   'P 1'
#
loop_
_entity.id
_entity.type
_entity.pdbx_description
1 polymer ?
#
loop_
_entity_poly.entity_id
_entity_poly.type
_entity_poly.pdbx_seq_one_letter_code
_entity_poly.pdbx_strand_id
1 'polypeptide(L)'
;MYEDISQDHVKKTVTIENHPNLPPPAMCSVHPCRHAEVMKKIIETVAEGGGELGVHMYLLIFLKFVQAVIPTIEYDYTRHFTM
;
A
#
# COMPACT_ATOMS: atom_id res chain seq x y z
N MET A 1 -16.49 -4.20 4.94
CA MET A 1 -15.02 -4.41 4.98
C MET A 1 -14.44 -4.81 3.63
N TYR A 2 -15.00 -5.79 2.90
CA TYR A 2 -14.50 -6.11 1.55
C TYR A 2 -14.97 -5.18 0.42
N GLU A 3 -16.01 -4.38 0.66
CA GLU A 3 -16.60 -3.47 -0.33
C GLU A 3 -15.64 -2.35 -0.73
N ASP A 4 -14.73 -1.98 0.17
CA ASP A 4 -13.72 -0.93 -0.05
C ASP A 4 -12.41 -1.46 -0.64
N ILE A 5 -12.29 -2.78 -0.82
CA ILE A 5 -11.09 -3.42 -1.35
C ILE A 5 -11.28 -3.63 -2.86
N SER A 6 -10.27 -3.21 -3.64
CA SER A 6 -10.21 -3.46 -5.08
C SER A 6 -10.38 -4.94 -5.41
N GLN A 7 -11.27 -5.27 -6.36
CA GLN A 7 -11.55 -6.64 -6.79
C GLN A 7 -10.29 -7.39 -7.25
N ASP A 8 -9.29 -6.67 -7.77
CA ASP A 8 -8.02 -7.27 -8.20
C ASP A 8 -7.19 -7.82 -7.04
N HIS A 9 -7.42 -7.30 -5.83
CA HIS A 9 -6.67 -7.55 -4.60
C HIS A 9 -7.47 -8.39 -3.58
N VAL A 10 -8.81 -8.32 -3.64
CA VAL A 10 -9.72 -9.17 -2.86
C VAL A 10 -9.35 -10.64 -3.08
N LYS A 11 -9.20 -11.38 -1.97
CA LYS A 11 -8.85 -12.83 -1.93
C LYS A 11 -7.46 -13.21 -2.49
N LYS A 12 -6.63 -12.25 -2.92
CA LYS A 12 -5.23 -12.51 -3.33
C LYS A 12 -4.22 -11.98 -2.32
N THR A 13 -4.41 -10.74 -1.89
CA THR A 13 -3.48 -10.07 -0.99
C THR A 13 -4.12 -9.64 0.33
N VAL A 14 -5.46 -9.67 0.46
CA VAL A 14 -6.14 -9.25 1.68
C VAL A 14 -6.76 -10.44 2.44
N THR A 15 -6.44 -10.52 3.73
CA THR A 15 -6.98 -11.50 4.69
C THR A 15 -7.69 -10.80 5.85
N ILE A 16 -8.51 -11.54 6.60
CA ILE A 16 -9.05 -11.10 7.89
C ILE A 16 -8.29 -11.88 8.96
N GLU A 17 -7.56 -11.16 9.80
CA GLU A 17 -6.73 -11.76 10.85
C GLU A 17 -6.74 -10.90 12.13
N ASN A 18 -6.38 -11.52 13.26
CA ASN A 18 -6.24 -10.79 14.51
C ASN A 18 -5.00 -9.90 14.44
N HIS A 19 -5.14 -8.66 14.89
CA HIS A 19 -4.02 -7.74 14.92
C HIS A 19 -2.99 -8.17 15.96
N PRO A 20 -1.69 -8.15 15.64
CA PRO A 20 -0.65 -8.66 16.55
C PRO A 20 -0.55 -7.88 17.87
N ASN A 21 -0.94 -6.61 17.88
CA ASN A 21 -0.80 -5.72 19.05
C ASN A 21 -2.13 -5.17 19.59
N LEU A 22 -3.28 -5.59 19.05
CA LEU A 22 -4.59 -5.10 19.48
C LEU A 22 -5.49 -6.30 19.81
N PRO A 23 -6.35 -6.18 20.84
CA PRO A 23 -7.35 -7.20 21.12
C PRO A 23 -8.35 -7.31 19.95
N PRO A 24 -9.14 -8.39 19.88
CA PRO A 24 -10.22 -8.55 18.91
C PRO A 24 -11.15 -7.32 18.83
N PRO A 25 -11.82 -7.06 17.70
CA PRO A 25 -12.10 -8.00 16.60
C PRO A 25 -10.97 -8.13 15.55
N ALA A 26 -11.07 -9.16 14.71
CA ALA A 26 -10.17 -9.34 13.57
C ALA A 26 -10.30 -8.18 12.57
N MET A 27 -9.17 -7.80 11.95
CA MET A 27 -9.08 -6.68 11.01
C MET A 27 -8.71 -7.17 9.62
N CYS A 28 -9.05 -6.37 8.60
CA CYS A 28 -8.52 -6.57 7.25
C CYS A 28 -7.03 -6.21 7.21
N SER A 29 -6.23 -7.09 6.62
CA SER A 29 -4.78 -6.98 6.53
C SER A 29 -4.32 -7.26 5.09
N VAL A 30 -3.48 -6.38 4.54
CA VAL A 30 -2.83 -6.60 3.25
C VAL A 30 -1.52 -7.34 3.50
N HIS A 31 -1.44 -8.59 3.05
CA HIS A 31 -0.31 -9.48 3.31
C HIS A 31 0.97 -8.99 2.62
N PRO A 32 2.12 -8.93 3.34
CA PRO A 32 3.29 -8.20 2.88
C PRO A 32 4.18 -8.92 1.85
N CYS A 33 3.91 -10.20 1.53
CA CYS A 33 4.80 -11.05 0.74
C CYS A 33 5.20 -10.49 -0.64
N ARG A 34 4.38 -9.61 -1.24
CA ARG A 34 4.66 -8.97 -2.52
C ARG A 34 5.01 -7.49 -2.42
N HIS A 35 4.99 -6.90 -1.22
CA HIS A 35 5.24 -5.47 -1.04
C HIS A 35 6.64 -5.07 -1.50
N ALA A 36 7.67 -5.87 -1.18
CA ALA A 36 9.04 -5.57 -1.62
C ALA A 36 9.19 -5.54 -3.15
N GLU A 37 8.54 -6.47 -3.86
CA GLU A 37 8.58 -6.52 -5.33
C GLU A 37 7.89 -5.30 -5.97
N VAL A 38 6.72 -4.92 -5.44
CA VAL A 38 5.96 -3.76 -5.92
C VAL A 38 6.72 -2.46 -5.64
N MET A 39 7.22 -2.29 -4.42
CA MET A 39 7.95 -1.08 -4.02
C MET A 39 9.24 -0.90 -4.82
N LYS A 40 9.95 -1.99 -5.13
CA LYS A 40 11.13 -1.95 -6.00
C LYS A 40 10.79 -1.40 -7.37
N LYS A 41 9.72 -1.91 -8.02
CA LYS A 41 9.27 -1.43 -9.33
C LYS A 41 8.92 0.06 -9.31
N ILE A 42 8.22 0.53 -8.27
CA ILE A 42 7.88 1.96 -8.13
C ILE A 42 9.14 2.82 -8.01
N ILE A 43 10.11 2.39 -7.21
CA ILE A 43 11.38 3.13 -7.04
C ILE A 43 12.16 3.18 -8.36
N GLU A 44 12.23 2.07 -9.10
CA GLU A 44 12.87 2.00 -10.42
C GLU A 44 12.20 2.94 -11.41
N THR A 45 10.86 2.96 -11.49
CA THR A 45 10.12 3.88 -12.37
C THR A 45 10.39 5.34 -12.02
N VAL A 46 10.42 5.70 -10.74
CA VAL A 46 10.73 7.09 -10.33
C VAL A 46 12.17 7.46 -10.68
N ALA A 47 13.12 6.53 -10.51
CA ALA A 47 14.52 6.75 -10.89
C ALA A 47 14.70 6.91 -12.40
N GLU A 48 14.01 6.12 -13.22
CA GLU A 48 13.98 6.26 -14.69
C GLU A 48 13.41 7.61 -15.13
N GLY A 49 12.42 8.15 -14.39
CA GLY A 49 11.88 9.50 -14.56
C GLY A 49 12.80 10.63 -14.10
N GLY A 50 14.01 10.33 -13.62
CA GLY A 50 14.96 11.31 -13.09
C GLY A 50 14.67 11.80 -11.67
N GLY A 51 13.76 11.12 -10.95
CA GLY A 51 13.46 11.40 -9.55
C GLY A 51 14.40 10.67 -8.60
N GLU A 52 14.75 11.31 -7.49
CA GLU A 52 15.50 10.67 -6.40
C GLU A 52 14.59 10.44 -5.19
N LEU A 53 14.62 9.22 -4.65
CA LEU A 53 13.83 8.82 -3.49
C LEU A 53 14.74 8.42 -2.32
N GLY A 54 14.71 9.21 -1.26
CA GLY A 54 15.32 8.83 0.00
C GLY A 54 14.48 7.80 0.76
N VAL A 55 15.12 6.94 1.57
CA VAL A 55 14.43 5.92 2.38
C VAL A 55 13.36 6.50 3.32
N HIS A 56 13.55 7.75 3.77
CA HIS A 56 12.58 8.47 4.59
C HIS A 56 11.24 8.74 3.89
N MET A 57 11.17 8.61 2.56
CA MET A 57 9.94 8.75 1.76
C MET A 57 9.20 7.43 1.55
N TYR A 58 9.77 6.29 1.97
CA TYR A 58 9.24 4.95 1.69
C TYR A 58 7.78 4.78 2.11
N LEU A 59 7.41 5.23 3.32
CA LEU A 59 6.04 5.08 3.82
C LEU A 59 5.03 5.92 3.02
N LEU A 60 5.43 7.09 2.49
CA LEU A 60 4.54 7.89 1.64
C LEU A 60 4.27 7.21 0.30
N ILE A 61 5.29 6.59 -0.28
CA ILE A 61 5.16 5.80 -1.52
C ILE A 61 4.31 4.57 -1.25
N PHE A 62 4.52 3.91 -0.11
CA PHE A 62 3.73 2.76 0.31
C PHE A 62 2.26 3.13 0.47
N LEU A 63 1.95 4.28 1.07
CA LEU A 63 0.58 4.79 1.19
C LEU A 63 -0.08 5.07 -0.17
N LYS A 64 0.68 5.52 -1.19
CA LYS A 64 0.18 5.62 -2.58
C LYS A 64 -0.13 4.25 -3.18
N PHE A 65 0.70 3.24 -2.93
CA PHE A 65 0.41 1.86 -3.34
C PHE A 65 -0.87 1.34 -2.68
N VAL A 66 -1.06 1.60 -1.38
CA VAL A 66 -2.25 1.17 -0.64
C VAL A 66 -3.54 1.73 -1.25
N GLN A 67 -3.50 2.90 -1.89
CA GLN A 67 -4.68 3.49 -2.52
C GLN A 67 -5.18 2.66 -3.72
N ALA A 68 -4.30 1.96 -4.42
CA ALA A 68 -4.70 1.00 -5.46
C ALA A 68 -5.43 -0.22 -4.88
N VAL A 69 -5.17 -0.55 -3.61
CA VAL A 69 -5.81 -1.66 -2.88
C VAL A 69 -7.14 -1.23 -2.27
N ILE A 70 -7.22 -0.01 -1.72
CA ILE A 70 -8.41 0.55 -1.06
C ILE A 70 -8.82 1.90 -1.66
N PRO A 71 -9.34 1.93 -2.90
CA PRO A 71 -9.51 3.17 -3.68
C PRO A 71 -10.62 4.08 -3.14
N THR A 72 -11.55 3.57 -2.34
CA THR A 72 -12.69 4.33 -1.80
C THR A 72 -12.40 4.95 -0.43
N ILE A 73 -11.27 4.60 0.19
CA ILE A 73 -10.92 5.12 1.52
C ILE A 73 -10.10 6.40 1.36
N GLU A 74 -10.64 7.49 1.87
CA GLU A 74 -9.95 8.77 1.95
C GLU A 74 -9.01 8.80 3.16
N TYR A 75 -7.71 8.81 2.89
CA TYR A 75 -6.68 9.09 3.90
C TYR A 75 -5.61 10.00 3.28
N ASP A 76 -4.94 10.78 4.13
CA ASP A 76 -3.93 11.71 3.66
C ASP A 76 -2.60 11.00 3.39
N TYR A 77 -2.12 11.10 2.16
CA TYR A 77 -0.80 10.63 1.72
C TYR A 77 -0.07 11.72 0.92
N THR A 78 -0.42 13.00 1.12
CA THR A 78 0.05 14.11 0.30
C THR A 78 1.56 14.38 0.43
N ARG A 79 2.25 14.01 -0.64
CA ARG A 79 3.32 14.79 -1.26
C ARG A 79 3.09 14.74 -2.77
N HIS A 80 3.09 15.90 -3.44
CA HIS A 80 3.08 16.00 -4.90
C HIS A 80 4.39 15.45 -5.44
N PHE A 81 4.46 14.14 -5.59
CA PHE A 81 5.45 13.49 -6.43
C PHE A 81 4.81 13.30 -7.79
N THR A 82 5.34 13.99 -8.80
CA THR A 82 5.10 13.64 -10.20
C THR A 82 5.72 12.25 -10.39
N MET A 83 4.89 11.25 -10.70
CA MET A 83 5.38 9.96 -11.20
C MET A 83 5.79 10.12 -12.65
#